data_AF-A0A9D1R396-F1
#
_entry.id   AF-A0A9D1R396-F1
#
_cell.length_a   1.000
_cell.length_b   1.000
_cell.length_c   1.000
_cell.angle_alpha   90.00
_cell.angle_beta   90.00
_cell.angle_gamma   90.00
#
_symmetry.space_group_name_H-M   'P 1'
#
loop_
_entity.id
_entity.type
_entity.pdbx_description
1 polymer ?
#
loop_
_entity_poly.entity_id
_entity_poly.type
_entity_poly.pdbx_seq_one_letter_code
_entity_poly.pdbx_strand_id
1 'polypeptide(L)'
;MAKRRSIKVYGQSGYKYQETPTIMLKGMWLKELGFEIGDYISVVCEDGKLIIIPDTEKAELEKAEAEIMENEKKAMKKRVKERRRELLERRVAESQIEYGTRTEE
;
A
#
# COMPACT_ATOMS: atom_id res chain seq x y z
N MET A 1 -20.53 -16.16 26.07
CA MET A 1 -21.92 -16.14 25.55
C MET A 1 -21.91 -15.55 24.15
N ALA A 2 -22.48 -16.23 23.15
CA ALA A 2 -22.57 -15.68 21.80
C ALA A 2 -23.59 -14.53 21.77
N LYS A 3 -23.13 -13.30 21.55
CA LYS A 3 -24.00 -12.12 21.49
C LYS A 3 -24.60 -12.03 20.09
N ARG A 4 -25.87 -12.40 19.95
CA ARG A 4 -26.59 -12.32 18.67
C ARG A 4 -27.07 -10.89 18.43
N ARG A 5 -26.78 -10.33 17.26
CA ARG A 5 -27.36 -9.07 16.80
C ARG A 5 -28.14 -9.33 15.52
N SER A 6 -29.37 -8.86 15.47
CA SER A 6 -30.19 -8.89 14.25
C SER A 6 -29.91 -7.62 13.46
N ILE A 7 -29.48 -7.76 12.21
CA ILE A 7 -29.18 -6.64 11.31
C ILE A 7 -30.11 -6.75 10.11
N LYS A 8 -30.68 -5.63 9.69
CA LYS A 8 -31.53 -5.57 8.50
C LYS A 8 -30.65 -5.50 7.26
N VAL A 9 -31.00 -6.25 6.23
CA VAL A 9 -30.42 -6.11 4.89
C VAL A 9 -31.02 -4.88 4.24
N TYR A 10 -30.18 -4.01 3.69
CA TYR A 10 -30.60 -2.80 3.00
C TYR A 10 -30.36 -2.96 1.49
N GLY A 11 -31.15 -2.25 0.68
CA GLY A 11 -30.82 -2.04 -0.72
C GLY A 11 -29.82 -0.90 -0.85
N GLN A 12 -28.77 -1.10 -1.62
CA GLN A 12 -27.87 -0.02 -2.04
C GLN A 12 -27.84 0.03 -3.57
N SER A 13 -27.73 1.23 -4.13
CA SER A 13 -27.61 1.40 -5.58
C SER A 13 -26.32 0.74 -6.05
N GLY A 14 -26.46 -0.37 -6.77
CA GLY A 14 -25.36 -1.10 -7.37
C GLY A 14 -25.04 -0.61 -8.78
N TYR A 15 -24.30 -1.44 -9.52
CA TYR A 15 -24.00 -1.20 -10.93
C TYR A 15 -25.31 -1.09 -11.73
N LYS A 16 -25.43 -0.08 -12.60
CA LYS A 16 -26.64 0.24 -13.39
C LYS A 16 -27.90 0.56 -12.56
N TYR A 17 -27.77 1.13 -11.35
CA TYR A 17 -28.91 1.51 -10.50
C TYR A 17 -29.81 0.34 -10.07
N GLN A 18 -29.30 -0.89 -10.12
CA GLN A 18 -30.01 -2.04 -9.60
C GLN A 18 -29.86 -2.09 -8.07
N GLU A 19 -30.96 -2.33 -7.37
CA GLU A 19 -30.94 -2.53 -5.91
C GLU A 19 -30.13 -3.78 -5.58
N THR A 20 -28.95 -3.58 -5.00
CA THR A 20 -28.06 -4.67 -4.57
C THR A 20 -28.24 -4.87 -3.07
N PRO A 21 -28.36 -6.12 -2.59
CA PRO A 21 -28.45 -6.39 -1.16
C PRO A 21 -27.13 -6.05 -0.46
N THR A 22 -27.20 -5.20 0.56
CA THR A 22 -26.06 -4.74 1.36
C THR A 22 -26.28 -5.05 2.84
N ILE A 23 -25.27 -5.62 3.47
CA ILE A 23 -25.19 -5.81 4.92
C ILE A 23 -24.22 -4.78 5.49
N MET A 24 -24.72 -3.89 6.36
CA MET A 24 -23.87 -2.88 7.00
C MET A 24 -23.48 -3.31 8.42
N LEU A 25 -22.21 -3.68 8.58
CA LEU A 25 -21.61 -4.01 9.89
C LEU A 25 -20.89 -2.77 10.43
N LYS A 26 -21.45 -2.13 11.46
CA LYS A 26 -20.85 -0.94 12.10
C LYS A 26 -21.01 -1.00 13.61
N GLY A 27 -19.98 -0.57 14.33
CA GLY A 27 -20.04 -0.30 15.77
C GLY A 27 -18.77 -0.70 16.53
N MET A 28 -18.65 -0.21 17.77
CA MET A 28 -17.51 -0.49 18.67
C MET A 28 -17.32 -1.99 18.95
N TRP A 29 -18.39 -2.79 18.81
CA TRP A 29 -18.35 -4.23 19.00
C TRP A 29 -17.49 -4.98 17.97
N LEU A 30 -17.22 -4.38 16.81
CA LEU A 30 -16.24 -4.92 15.86
C LEU A 30 -14.81 -4.80 16.41
N LYS A 31 -14.50 -3.67 17.06
CA LYS A 31 -13.22 -3.48 17.76
C LYS A 31 -13.04 -4.47 18.91
N GLU A 32 -14.12 -4.74 19.66
CA GLU A 32 -14.10 -5.76 20.73
C GLU A 32 -13.86 -7.19 20.21
N LEU A 33 -14.18 -7.45 18.94
CA LEU A 33 -13.93 -8.73 18.26
C LEU A 33 -12.55 -8.80 17.59
N GLY A 34 -11.73 -7.76 17.69
CA GLY A 34 -10.40 -7.69 17.08
C GLY A 34 -10.40 -7.23 15.63
N PHE A 35 -11.45 -6.57 15.15
CA PHE A 35 -11.43 -5.86 13.87
C PHE A 35 -11.07 -4.39 14.10
N GLU A 36 -9.84 -4.01 13.77
CA GLU A 36 -9.41 -2.61 13.83
C GLU A 36 -9.54 -1.91 12.47
N ILE A 37 -9.49 -0.57 12.51
CA ILE A 37 -9.57 0.25 11.29
C ILE A 37 -8.26 0.07 10.53
N GLY A 38 -8.35 -0.40 9.28
CA GLY A 38 -7.19 -0.67 8.43
C GLY A 38 -6.79 -2.14 8.38
N ASP A 39 -7.44 -3.00 9.17
CA ASP A 39 -7.22 -4.44 9.06
C ASP A 39 -7.86 -5.02 7.79
N TYR A 40 -7.17 -6.00 7.22
CA TYR A 40 -7.74 -6.84 6.17
C TYR A 40 -8.69 -7.86 6.79
N ILE A 41 -9.80 -8.12 6.11
CA ILE A 41 -10.76 -9.15 6.50
C ILE A 41 -10.93 -10.14 5.36
N SER A 42 -11.04 -11.41 5.73
CA SER A 42 -11.42 -12.50 4.84
C SER A 42 -12.87 -12.88 5.07
N VAL A 43 -13.63 -12.95 3.99
CA VAL A 43 -15.05 -13.30 4.00
C VAL A 43 -15.24 -14.59 3.24
N VAL A 44 -15.63 -15.64 3.96
CA VAL A 44 -15.93 -16.96 3.40
C VAL A 44 -17.44 -17.12 3.30
N CYS A 45 -17.92 -17.52 2.12
CA CYS A 45 -19.32 -17.80 1.84
C CYS A 45 -19.50 -19.31 1.73
N GLU A 46 -20.04 -19.96 2.77
CA GLU A 46 -20.24 -21.41 2.82
C GLU A 46 -21.63 -21.74 3.36
N ASP A 47 -22.37 -22.62 2.67
CA ASP A 47 -23.70 -23.11 3.10
C ASP A 47 -24.71 -22.04 3.52
N GLY A 48 -24.75 -20.90 2.81
CA GLY A 48 -25.63 -19.78 3.13
C GLY A 48 -25.22 -18.99 4.39
N LYS A 49 -24.00 -19.22 4.89
CA LYS A 49 -23.38 -18.48 5.98
C LYS A 49 -22.25 -17.59 5.44
N LEU A 50 -22.10 -16.44 6.08
CA LEU A 50 -20.97 -15.54 5.89
C LEU A 50 -20.10 -15.63 7.14
N ILE A 51 -18.85 -16.08 6.97
CA ILE A 51 -17.85 -16.15 8.04
C ILE A 51 -16.84 -15.05 7.77
N ILE A 52 -16.71 -14.12 8.71
CA ILE A 52 -15.79 -12.98 8.63
C ILE A 52 -14.67 -13.22 9.62
N ILE A 53 -13.44 -13.27 9.11
CA ILE A 53 -12.23 -13.58 9.88
C ILE A 53 -11.21 -12.46 9.64
N PRO A 54 -10.52 -11.94 10.67
CA PRO A 54 -9.41 -11.02 10.45
C PRO A 54 -8.30 -11.70 9.67
N ASP A 55 -7.85 -11.07 8.59
CA ASP A 55 -6.83 -11.58 7.69
C ASP A 55 -5.48 -10.99 8.07
N THR A 56 -4.84 -11.62 9.06
CA THR A 56 -3.52 -11.20 9.56
C THR A 56 -2.42 -11.50 8.55
N GLU A 57 -2.55 -12.56 7.74
CA GLU A 57 -1.57 -12.95 6.72
C GLU A 57 -1.42 -11.89 5.62
N LYS A 58 -2.51 -11.30 5.10
CA LYS A 58 -2.41 -10.20 4.13
C LYS A 58 -1.79 -8.95 4.73
N ALA A 59 -2.05 -8.66 6.01
CA ALA A 59 -1.42 -7.53 6.69
C ALA A 59 0.10 -7.73 6.85
N GLU A 60 0.56 -8.96 7.11
CA GLU A 60 1.98 -9.27 7.18
C GLU A 60 2.66 -9.27 5.80
N LEU A 61 1.98 -9.78 4.77
CA LEU A 61 2.44 -9.71 3.38
C LEU A 61 2.63 -8.27 2.91
N GLU A 62 1.67 -7.39 3.16
CA GLU A 62 1.78 -5.98 2.76
C GLU A 62 2.91 -5.25 3.51
N LYS A 63 3.14 -5.58 4.80
CA LYS A 63 4.28 -5.06 5.55
C LYS A 63 5.62 -5.54 4.97
N ALA A 64 5.71 -6.82 4.61
CA ALA A 64 6.90 -7.39 3.98
C ALA A 64 7.16 -6.76 2.60
N GLU A 65 6.12 -6.61 1.78
CA GLU A 65 6.20 -5.94 0.48
C GLU A 65 6.62 -4.46 0.62
N ALA A 66 6.09 -3.74 1.61
CA ALA A 66 6.46 -2.37 1.89
C ALA A 66 7.93 -2.26 2.34
N GLU A 67 8.41 -3.17 3.19
CA GLU A 67 9.80 -3.20 3.65
C GLU A 67 10.77 -3.49 2.48
N ILE A 68 10.44 -4.44 1.62
CA ILE A 68 11.20 -4.72 0.40
C ILE A 68 11.27 -3.48 -0.48
N MET A 69 10.12 -2.84 -0.73
CA MET A 69 10.05 -1.64 -1.56
C MET A 69 10.85 -0.47 -0.98
N GLU A 70 10.86 -0.29 0.34
CA GLU A 70 11.66 0.75 1.00
C GLU A 70 13.16 0.49 0.84
N ASN A 71 13.59 -0.75 1.10
CA ASN A 71 14.98 -1.16 0.94
C ASN A 71 15.47 -0.99 -0.51
N GLU A 72 14.64 -1.38 -1.50
CA GLU A 72 14.92 -1.16 -2.92
C GLU A 72 15.01 0.34 -3.27
N LYS A 73 14.06 1.16 -2.80
CA LYS A 73 14.10 2.62 -3.00
C LYS A 73 15.35 3.25 -2.41
N LYS A 74 15.80 2.80 -1.24
CA LYS A 74 17.02 3.29 -0.59
C LYS A 74 18.28 2.92 -1.39
N ALA A 75 18.36 1.66 -1.86
CA ALA A 75 19.46 1.20 -2.71
C ALA A 75 19.49 1.97 -4.03
N MET A 76 18.34 2.17 -4.68
CA MET A 76 18.22 2.92 -5.93
C MET A 76 18.65 4.38 -5.75
N LYS A 77 18.19 5.07 -4.69
CA LYS A 77 18.61 6.45 -4.38
C LYS A 77 20.12 6.58 -4.21
N LYS A 78 20.77 5.62 -3.55
CA LYS A 78 22.23 5.60 -3.38
C LYS A 78 22.94 5.53 -4.73
N ARG A 79 22.52 4.62 -5.60
CA ARG A 79 23.10 4.45 -6.96
C ARG A 79 22.92 5.70 -7.81
N VAL A 80 21.74 6.32 -7.77
CA VAL A 80 21.46 7.57 -8.50
C VAL A 80 22.34 8.71 -7.98
N LYS A 81 22.53 8.82 -6.65
CA LYS A 81 23.39 9.85 -6.05
C LYS A 81 24.85 9.69 -6.48
N GLU A 82 25.35 8.47 -6.50
CA GLU A 82 26.73 8.16 -6.91
C GLU A 82 26.97 8.48 -8.39
N ARG A 83 26.08 8.02 -9.27
CA ARG A 83 26.13 8.34 -10.71
C ARG A 83 26.06 9.84 -10.99
N ARG A 84 25.24 10.57 -10.24
CA ARG A 84 25.16 12.04 -10.35
C ARG A 84 26.48 12.72 -9.95
N ARG A 85 27.19 12.18 -8.96
CA ARG A 85 28.51 12.70 -8.53
C ARG A 85 29.55 12.46 -9.61
N GLU A 86 29.65 11.25 -10.15
CA GLU A 86 30.59 10.91 -11.23
C GLU A 86 30.37 11.77 -12.47
N LEU A 87 29.10 11.98 -12.87
CA LEU A 87 28.76 12.85 -13.99
C LEU A 87 29.15 14.32 -13.73
N LEU A 88 28.99 14.79 -12.48
CA LEU A 88 29.39 16.15 -12.11
C LEU A 88 30.91 16.31 -12.17
N GLU A 89 31.66 15.34 -11.65
CA GLU A 89 33.12 15.32 -11.69
C GLU A 89 33.64 15.32 -13.13
N ARG A 90 33.04 14.48 -13.99
CA ARG A 90 33.36 14.45 -15.42
C ARG A 90 33.08 15.80 -16.11
N ARG A 91 31.92 16.41 -15.86
CA ARG A 91 31.56 17.71 -16.42
C ARG A 91 32.53 18.82 -15.99
N VAL A 92 32.95 18.81 -14.72
CA VAL A 92 33.92 19.79 -14.20
C VAL A 92 35.28 19.62 -14.88
N ALA A 93 35.74 18.38 -15.07
CA ALA A 93 37.00 18.10 -15.77
C ALA A 93 36.94 18.52 -17.25
N GLU A 94 35.84 18.21 -17.95
CA GLU A 94 35.62 18.63 -19.35
C GLU A 94 35.64 20.16 -19.49
N SER A 95 35.03 20.88 -18.53
CA SER A 95 35.03 22.35 -18.51
C SER A 95 36.42 22.94 -18.23
N GLN A 96 37.21 22.36 -17.32
CA GLN A 96 38.58 22.83 -17.04
C GLN A 96 39.52 22.64 -18.24
N ILE A 97 39.34 21.58 -19.03
CA ILE A 97 40.08 21.36 -20.28
C ILE A 97 39.70 22.42 -21.33
N GLU A 98 38.40 22.71 -21.50
CA GLU A 98 37.89 23.70 -22.45
C GLU A 98 38.43 25.11 -22.19
N TYR A 99 38.43 25.56 -20.93
CA TYR A 99 38.98 26.88 -20.57
C TYR A 99 40.51 26.95 -20.67
N GLY A 100 41.22 25.86 -20.45
CA GLY A 100 42.69 25.79 -20.62
C GLY A 100 43.12 25.92 -22.09
N THR A 101 42.37 25.31 -23.01
CA THR A 101 42.65 25.37 -24.46
C THR A 101 42.35 26.74 -25.11
N ARG A 102 41.67 27.66 -24.41
CA ARG A 102 41.28 28.99 -24.92
C ARG A 102 42.28 30.11 -24.57
N THR A 103 43.34 29.78 -23.84
CA THR A 103 44.37 30.74 -23.38
C THR A 103 45.70 30.66 -24.14
N GLU A 104 45.78 29.82 -25.19
CA GLU A 104 46.99 29.63 -26.01
C GLU A 104 46.81 30.01 -27.49
N GLU A 105 45.89 30.95 -27.80
CA GLU A 105 45.80 31.63 -29.11
C GLU A 105 46.21 33.09 -29.02
#